data_AF-A0A5R9F2V5-F1
#
_entry.id   AF-A0A5R9F2V5-F1
#
_cell.length_a   1.000
_cell.length_b   1.000
_cell.length_c   1.000
_cell.angle_alpha   90.00
_cell.angle_beta   90.00
_cell.angle_gamma   90.00
#
_symmetry.space_group_name_H-M   'P 1'
#
loop_
_entity.id
_entity.type
_entity.pdbx_description
1 polymer ?
#
loop_
_entity_poly.entity_id
_entity_poly.type
_entity_poly.pdbx_seq_one_letter_code
_entity_poly.pdbx_strand_id
1 'polypeptide(L)'
;MENLFKKGFLLGIGVAASGKEKLENTLEKYVSAGQLTKNEARSLLEATSEKGKNEINSWNNEIKKKTTEQLKQLGFVTQEDFKEIQAQLVLLQEELELLKQSQNK
;
A
#
# COMPACT_ATOMS: atom_id res chain seq x y z
N MET A 1 -23.65 -21.06 -5.30
CA MET A 1 -23.12 -20.64 -6.61
C MET A 1 -23.00 -19.11 -6.72
N GLU A 2 -24.03 -18.34 -6.38
CA GLU A 2 -24.03 -16.85 -6.37
C GLU A 2 -22.84 -16.25 -5.60
N ASN A 3 -22.51 -16.79 -4.43
CA ASN A 3 -21.38 -16.33 -3.62
C ASN A 3 -20.00 -16.59 -4.25
N LEU A 4 -19.86 -17.55 -5.16
CA LEU A 4 -18.58 -17.85 -5.82
C LEU A 4 -18.31 -16.87 -6.97
N PHE A 5 -19.34 -16.49 -7.73
CA PHE A 5 -19.22 -15.45 -8.74
C PHE A 5 -18.95 -14.09 -8.10
N LYS A 6 -19.68 -13.75 -7.03
CA LYS A 6 -19.44 -12.52 -6.26
C LYS A 6 -18.01 -12.47 -5.70
N LYS A 7 -17.52 -13.57 -5.11
CA LYS A 7 -16.13 -13.63 -4.59
C LYS A 7 -15.08 -13.65 -5.70
N GLY A 8 -15.33 -14.36 -6.81
CA GLY A 8 -14.42 -14.45 -7.95
C GLY A 8 -14.29 -13.12 -8.73
N PHE A 9 -15.39 -12.38 -8.88
CA PHE A 9 -15.39 -11.05 -9.50
C PHE A 9 -14.62 -10.02 -8.65
N LEU A 10 -14.83 -10.03 -7.33
CA LEU A 10 -14.13 -9.16 -6.38
C LEU A 10 -12.61 -9.45 -6.33
N LEU A 11 -12.21 -10.71 -6.50
CA LEU A 11 -10.80 -11.10 -6.57
C LEU A 11 -10.18 -10.85 -7.96
N GLY A 12 -10.96 -10.98 -9.03
CA GLY A 12 -10.48 -10.89 -10.42
C GLY A 12 -10.27 -9.47 -10.95
N ILE A 13 -10.91 -8.46 -10.36
CA ILE A 13 -10.79 -7.08 -10.86
C ILE A 13 -9.61 -6.32 -10.25
N GLY A 14 -9.08 -6.73 -9.10
CA GLY A 14 -8.06 -5.94 -8.41
C GLY A 14 -8.61 -4.57 -8.05
N VAL A 15 -8.95 -4.40 -6.77
CA VAL A 15 -9.71 -3.24 -6.25
C VAL A 15 -9.04 -1.87 -6.52
N ALA A 16 -7.81 -1.85 -7.03
CA ALA A 16 -7.06 -0.65 -7.39
C ALA A 16 -7.25 -0.16 -8.85
N ALA A 17 -7.74 -0.95 -9.81
CA ALA A 17 -7.63 -0.61 -11.25
C ALA A 17 -8.90 -0.10 -11.94
N SER A 18 -10.09 -0.47 -11.46
CA SER A 18 -11.36 -0.05 -12.06
C SER A 18 -11.94 1.15 -11.31
N GLY A 19 -11.71 2.36 -11.83
CA GLY A 19 -12.42 3.55 -11.36
C GLY A 19 -13.94 3.33 -11.35
N LYS A 20 -14.66 4.04 -10.46
CA LYS A 20 -16.11 3.89 -10.24
C LYS A 20 -16.91 3.82 -11.55
N GLU A 21 -16.60 4.69 -12.50
CA GLU A 21 -17.22 4.75 -13.83
C GLU A 21 -16.97 3.49 -14.68
N LYS A 22 -15.75 2.94 -14.66
CA LYS A 22 -15.44 1.69 -15.38
C LYS A 22 -16.15 0.49 -14.75
N LEU A 23 -16.29 0.49 -13.42
CA LEU A 23 -17.02 -0.54 -12.70
C LEU A 23 -18.52 -0.48 -13.01
N GLU A 24 -19.12 0.71 -12.97
CA GLU A 24 -20.51 0.98 -13.35
C GLU A 24 -20.80 0.48 -14.77
N ASN A 25 -20.00 0.90 -15.75
CA ASN A 25 -20.15 0.48 -17.15
C ASN A 25 -19.99 -1.03 -17.34
N THR A 26 -19.11 -1.67 -16.56
CA THR A 26 -18.88 -3.11 -16.66
C THR A 26 -20.06 -3.89 -16.07
N LEU A 27 -20.54 -3.50 -14.90
CA LEU A 27 -21.72 -4.10 -14.28
C LEU A 27 -22.98 -3.89 -15.14
N GLU A 28 -23.13 -2.73 -15.76
CA GLU A 28 -24.24 -2.45 -16.68
C GLU A 28 -24.22 -3.38 -17.91
N LYS A 29 -23.05 -3.63 -18.51
CA LYS A 29 -22.92 -4.62 -19.61
C LYS A 29 -23.37 -6.02 -19.19
N TYR A 30 -23.05 -6.43 -17.97
CA TYR A 30 -23.49 -7.73 -17.43
C TYR A 30 -24.99 -7.78 -17.15
N VAL A 31 -25.59 -6.65 -16.77
CA VAL A 31 -27.06 -6.53 -16.66
C VAL A 31 -27.73 -6.60 -18.04
N SER A 32 -27.20 -5.87 -19.02
CA SER A 32 -27.69 -5.90 -20.41
C SER A 32 -27.54 -7.27 -21.05
N ALA A 33 -26.49 -8.02 -20.70
CA ALA A 33 -26.27 -9.39 -21.16
C ALA A 33 -27.14 -10.43 -20.42
N GLY A 34 -27.97 -10.02 -19.46
CA GLY A 34 -28.81 -10.91 -18.65
C GLY A 34 -28.03 -11.77 -17.65
N GLN A 35 -26.75 -11.47 -17.43
CA GLN A 35 -25.86 -12.22 -16.53
C GLN A 35 -25.97 -11.74 -15.07
N LEU A 36 -26.46 -10.51 -14.86
CA LEU A 36 -26.71 -9.92 -13.55
C LEU A 36 -28.07 -9.21 -13.53
N THR A 37 -28.72 -9.21 -12.38
CA THR A 37 -29.86 -8.32 -12.13
C THR A 37 -29.39 -6.92 -11.75
N LYS A 38 -30.25 -5.91 -11.96
CA LYS A 38 -29.99 -4.53 -11.51
C LYS A 38 -29.69 -4.45 -10.00
N ASN A 39 -30.35 -5.29 -9.20
CA ASN A 39 -30.16 -5.34 -7.76
C ASN A 39 -28.80 -5.91 -7.37
N GLU A 40 -28.35 -6.97 -8.03
CA GLU A 40 -27.02 -7.55 -7.80
C GLU A 40 -25.90 -6.59 -8.21
N ALA A 41 -26.04 -5.91 -9.35
CA ALA A 41 -25.09 -4.89 -9.79
C ALA A 41 -24.98 -3.75 -8.76
N ARG A 42 -26.11 -3.26 -8.24
CA ARG A 42 -26.14 -2.22 -7.20
C ARG A 42 -25.47 -2.67 -5.90
N SER A 43 -25.78 -3.88 -5.44
CA SER A 43 -25.17 -4.45 -4.23
C SER A 43 -23.66 -4.63 -4.37
N LEU A 44 -23.17 -5.04 -5.54
CA LEU A 44 -21.74 -5.16 -5.82
C LEU A 44 -21.03 -3.80 -5.82
N LEU A 45 -21.67 -2.77 -6.36
CA LEU A 45 -21.15 -1.41 -6.41
C LEU A 45 -21.05 -0.80 -5.01
N GLU A 46 -22.09 -0.94 -4.19
CA GLU A 46 -22.11 -0.52 -2.79
C GLU A 46 -21.04 -1.26 -1.97
N ALA A 47 -20.97 -2.59 -2.09
CA ALA A 47 -19.97 -3.40 -1.39
C ALA A 47 -18.52 -3.05 -1.78
N THR A 48 -18.28 -2.71 -3.05
CA THR A 48 -16.94 -2.30 -3.54
C THR A 48 -16.58 -0.89 -3.07
N SER A 49 -17.54 0.03 -3.02
CA SER A 49 -17.32 1.41 -2.55
C SER A 49 -17.02 1.47 -1.05
N GLU A 50 -17.77 0.70 -0.24
CA GLU A 50 -17.62 0.70 1.22
C GLU A 50 -16.35 -0.04 1.67
N LYS A 51 -16.11 -1.24 1.11
CA LYS A 51 -14.91 -2.01 1.45
C LYS A 51 -13.65 -1.44 0.83
N GLY A 52 -13.71 -0.98 -0.43
CA GLY A 52 -12.56 -0.47 -1.15
C GLY A 52 -11.84 0.68 -0.44
N LYS A 53 -12.57 1.66 0.11
CA LYS A 53 -11.96 2.80 0.80
C LYS A 53 -11.16 2.40 2.06
N ASN A 54 -11.68 1.46 2.83
CA ASN A 54 -11.05 1.03 4.08
C ASN A 54 -9.92 0.02 3.83
N GLU A 55 -10.12 -0.92 2.89
CA GLU A 55 -9.12 -1.94 2.55
C GLU A 55 -7.90 -1.35 1.85
N ILE A 56 -8.06 -0.31 1.02
CA ILE A 56 -6.93 0.28 0.26
C ILE A 56 -5.85 0.85 1.19
N ASN A 57 -6.24 1.54 2.26
CA ASN A 57 -5.28 2.17 3.16
C ASN A 57 -4.54 1.15 4.02
N SER A 58 -5.24 0.15 4.56
CA SER A 58 -4.60 -0.93 5.32
C SER A 58 -3.69 -1.76 4.42
N TRP A 59 -4.14 -2.10 3.22
CA TRP A 59 -3.38 -2.87 2.24
C TRP A 59 -2.12 -2.14 1.77
N ASN A 60 -2.21 -0.84 1.47
CA ASN A 60 -1.06 -0.02 1.12
C ASN A 60 -0.02 0.02 2.25
N ASN A 61 -0.47 0.15 3.50
CA ASN A 61 0.42 0.13 4.66
C ASN A 61 1.07 -1.24 4.88
N GLU A 62 0.32 -2.33 4.72
CA GLU A 62 0.85 -3.69 4.83
C GLU A 62 1.90 -3.98 3.76
N ILE A 63 1.63 -3.60 2.51
CA ILE A 63 2.61 -3.75 1.42
C ILE A 63 3.85 -2.93 1.72
N LYS A 64 3.69 -1.65 2.07
CA LYS A 64 4.84 -0.79 2.39
C LYS A 64 5.68 -1.39 3.52
N LYS A 65 5.04 -1.92 4.56
CA LYS A 65 5.72 -2.59 5.67
C LYS A 65 6.47 -3.84 5.20
N LYS A 66 5.81 -4.75 4.48
CA LYS A 66 6.42 -5.98 3.98
C LYS A 66 7.59 -5.70 3.03
N THR A 67 7.44 -4.74 2.12
CA THR A 67 8.52 -4.33 1.21
C THR A 67 9.69 -3.74 2.00
N THR A 68 9.43 -2.88 2.99
CA THR A 68 10.48 -2.32 3.84
C THR A 68 11.21 -3.42 4.64
N GLU A 69 10.48 -4.38 5.21
CA GLU A 69 11.06 -5.52 5.93
C GLU A 69 11.94 -6.39 5.02
N GLN A 70 11.49 -6.69 3.80
CA GLN A 70 12.28 -7.44 2.82
C GLN A 70 13.54 -6.69 2.40
N LEU A 71 13.44 -5.39 2.13
CA LEU A 71 14.60 -4.56 1.79
C LEU A 71 15.61 -4.53 2.94
N LYS A 72 15.15 -4.43 4.19
CA LYS A 72 16.02 -4.52 5.38
C LYS A 72 16.74 -5.86 5.47
N GLN A 73 16.05 -6.97 5.18
CA GLN A 73 16.67 -8.31 5.17
C GLN A 73 17.75 -8.46 4.10
N LEU A 74 17.64 -7.72 2.98
CA LEU A 74 18.64 -7.68 1.92
C LEU A 74 19.79 -6.69 2.20
N GLY A 75 19.80 -6.05 3.37
CA GLY A 75 20.83 -5.12 3.79
C GLY A 75 20.61 -3.67 3.35
N PHE A 76 19.44 -3.33 2.81
CA PHE A 76 19.10 -1.93 2.52
C PHE A 76 18.65 -1.20 3.79
N VAL A 77 19.12 0.03 3.95
CA VAL A 77 18.73 0.94 5.03
C VAL A 77 17.76 1.99 4.52
N THR A 78 16.92 2.55 5.39
CA THR A 78 16.06 3.67 5.01
C THR A 78 16.87 4.97 4.90
N GLN A 79 16.31 5.98 4.24
CA GLN A 79 16.96 7.28 4.16
C GLN A 79 17.08 7.93 5.54
N GLU A 80 16.09 7.72 6.41
CA GLU A 80 16.10 8.13 7.81
C GLU A 80 17.26 7.48 8.56
N ASP A 81 17.40 6.14 8.47
CA ASP A 81 18.50 5.40 9.12
C ASP A 81 19.87 5.95 8.65
N PHE A 82 20.02 6.24 7.35
CA PHE A 82 21.26 6.80 6.79
C PHE A 82 21.57 8.21 7.33
N LYS A 83 20.56 9.09 7.40
CA LYS A 83 20.72 10.45 7.94
C LYS A 83 21.07 10.43 9.42
N GLU A 84 20.49 9.51 10.19
CA GLU A 84 20.79 9.35 11.61
C GLU A 84 22.27 8.97 11.81
N ILE A 85 22.76 7.99 11.05
CA ILE A 85 24.19 7.60 11.08
C ILE A 85 25.09 8.77 10.67
N GLN A 86 24.71 9.54 9.65
CA GLN A 86 25.47 10.71 9.22
C GLN A 86 25.56 11.77 10.33
N ALA A 87 24.47 12.03 11.04
CA ALA A 87 24.45 12.97 12.15
C ALA A 87 25.33 12.50 13.32
N GLN A 88 25.25 11.22 13.67
CA GLN A 88 26.12 10.63 14.70
C GLN A 88 27.61 10.71 14.31
N LEU A 89 27.92 10.52 13.04
CA LEU A 89 29.29 10.59 12.53
C LEU A 89 29.87 12.00 12.62
N VAL A 90 29.05 13.03 12.36
CA VAL A 90 29.45 14.44 12.55
C VAL A 90 29.74 14.73 14.02
N LEU A 91 28.86 14.32 14.95
CA LEU A 91 29.07 14.51 16.38
C LEU A 91 30.37 13.83 16.87
N LEU A 92 30.61 12.61 16.40
CA LEU A 92 31.82 11.87 16.74
C LEU A 92 33.09 12.56 16.20
N GLN A 93 33.01 13.15 15.00
CA GLN A 93 34.12 13.92 14.43
C GLN A 93 34.43 15.16 15.27
N GLU A 94 33.41 15.89 15.71
CA GLU A 94 33.56 17.06 16.59
C GLU A 94 34.19 16.68 17.93
N GLU A 95 33.73 15.60 18.57
CA GLU A 95 34.31 15.10 19.83
C GLU A 95 35.78 14.70 19.66
N LEU A 96 36.13 14.03 18.57
CA LEU A 96 37.52 13.65 18.27
C LEU A 96 38.42 14.87 18.05
N GLU A 97 37.91 15.94 17.43
CA GLU A 97 38.65 17.19 17.27
C GLU A 97 38.92 17.86 18.61
N LEU A 98 37.91 17.93 19.49
CA LEU A 98 38.06 18.48 20.84
C LEU A 98 39.08 17.69 21.67
N LEU A 99 39.04 16.36 21.60
CA LEU A 99 40.01 15.51 22.28
C LEU A 99 41.43 15.73 21.77
N LYS A 100 41.63 15.80 20.44
CA LYS A 100 42.95 16.10 19.86
C LYS A 100 43.47 17.47 20.29
N GLN A 101 42.60 18.48 20.39
CA GLN A 101 42.99 19.80 20.89
C GLN A 101 43.36 19.78 22.38
N SER A 102 42.70 18.94 23.18
CA SER A 102 43.02 18.78 24.60
C SER A 102 44.33 18.04 24.87
N GLN A 103 44.76 17.14 23.98
CA GLN A 103 46.02 16.39 24.11
C GLN A 103 47.25 17.15 23.59
N ASN A 104 47.06 18.20 22.78
CA ASN A 104 48.12 19.04 22.23
C ASN A 104 48.35 20.34 23.04
N LYS A 105 47.71 20.49 24.21
CA LYS A 105 47.97 21.54 25.20
C LYS A 105 48.65 20.95 26.42
#